data_AF-A0A6A0AFR1-F1
#
_entry.id   AF-A0A6A0AFR1-F1
#
_cell.length_a   1.000
_cell.length_b   1.000
_cell.length_c   1.000
_cell.angle_alpha   90.00
_cell.angle_beta   90.00
_cell.angle_gamma   90.00
#
_symmetry.space_group_name_H-M   'P 1'
#
loop_
_entity.id
_entity.type
_entity.pdbx_description
1 polymer ?
#
loop_
_entity_poly.entity_id
_entity_poly.type
_entity_poly.pdbx_seq_one_letter_code
_entity_poly.pdbx_strand_id
1 'polypeptide(L)'
;MISKKRVETVADVFSVGDELKAVVVSVSGRTGIQVSTKALELVPGQMKTDKQAVFANATEGLAQYLVSKKEIMEQRRQALSRLQ
;
A
#
# COMPACT_ATOMS: atom_id res chain seq x y z
N MET A 1 -5.96 2.04 1.49
CA MET A 1 -5.26 1.90 2.80
C MET A 1 -4.14 2.93 2.89
N ILE A 2 -3.89 3.51 4.07
CA ILE A 2 -3.01 4.69 4.23
C ILE A 2 -1.54 4.33 4.53
N SER A 3 -1.25 3.63 5.63
CA SER A 3 0.13 3.30 6.05
C SER A 3 0.27 1.82 6.46
N LYS A 4 1.49 1.29 6.45
CA LYS A 4 1.80 -0.03 7.06
C LYS A 4 1.65 0.01 8.57
N LYS A 5 1.86 1.16 9.22
CA LYS A 5 1.56 1.37 10.65
C LYS A 5 0.13 1.87 10.85
N ARG A 6 -0.39 1.69 12.07
CA ARG A 6 -1.73 2.18 12.45
C ARG A 6 -1.81 3.70 12.31
N VAL A 7 -2.88 4.15 11.66
CA VAL A 7 -3.29 5.55 11.53
C VAL A 7 -4.56 5.69 12.35
N GLU A 8 -4.59 6.61 13.31
CA GLU A 8 -5.73 6.77 14.22
C GLU A 8 -6.85 7.53 13.49
N THR A 9 -6.51 8.64 12.83
CA THR A 9 -7.43 9.42 12.01
C THR A 9 -6.81 9.76 10.66
N VAL A 10 -7.63 9.96 9.63
CA VAL A 10 -7.16 10.34 8.29
C VAL A 10 -6.44 11.70 8.31
N ALA A 11 -6.93 12.61 9.16
CA ALA A 11 -6.37 13.95 9.35
C ALA A 11 -4.94 13.92 9.94
N ASP A 12 -4.52 12.82 10.56
CA ASP A 12 -3.14 12.66 11.05
C ASP A 12 -2.11 12.58 9.92
N VAL A 13 -2.55 12.31 8.68
CA VAL A 13 -1.66 12.05 7.54
C VAL A 13 -1.93 13.03 6.39
N PHE A 14 -3.20 13.32 6.12
CA PHE A 14 -3.63 14.11 4.97
C PHE A 14 -4.37 15.37 5.37
N SER A 15 -4.23 16.40 4.54
CA SER A 15 -5.03 17.62 4.56
C SER A 15 -5.96 17.68 3.35
N VAL A 16 -7.07 18.41 3.49
CA VAL A 16 -7.96 18.68 2.35
C VAL A 16 -7.20 19.48 1.30
N GLY A 17 -7.21 18.99 0.06
CA GLY A 17 -6.46 19.59 -1.05
C GLY A 17 -5.08 18.96 -1.30
N ASP A 18 -4.64 17.99 -0.49
CA ASP A 18 -3.40 17.26 -0.76
C ASP A 18 -3.46 16.54 -2.11
N GLU A 19 -2.46 16.77 -2.95
CA GLU A 19 -2.19 15.93 -4.11
C GLU A 19 -1.39 14.70 -3.67
N LEU A 20 -1.81 13.52 -4.15
CA LEU A 20 -1.31 12.23 -3.67
C LEU A 20 -0.92 11.32 -4.82
N LYS A 21 0.14 10.52 -4.62
CA LYS A 21 0.41 9.34 -5.45
C LYS A 21 -0.09 8.10 -4.72
N ALA A 22 -0.85 7.25 -5.40
CA ALA A 22 -1.40 6.02 -4.83
C ALA A 22 -1.46 4.89 -5.86
N VAL A 23 -1.52 3.65 -5.37
CA VAL A 23 -1.66 2.45 -6.19
C VAL A 23 -3.12 2.04 -6.25
N VAL A 24 -3.65 1.78 -7.44
CA VAL A 24 -4.95 1.11 -7.59
C VAL A 24 -4.79 -0.36 -7.21
N VAL A 25 -5.47 -0.77 -6.14
CA VAL A 25 -5.38 -2.15 -5.61
C VAL A 25 -6.56 -3.03 -6.00
N SER A 26 -7.69 -2.42 -6.35
CA SER A 26 -8.86 -3.12 -6.84
C SER A 26 -9.76 -2.16 -7.63
N VAL A 27 -10.44 -2.70 -8.62
CA VAL A 27 -11.51 -2.03 -9.37
C VAL A 27 -12.73 -2.93 -9.29
N SER A 28 -13.83 -2.44 -8.72
CA SER A 28 -15.08 -3.18 -8.55
C SER A 28 -16.21 -2.49 -9.30
N GLY A 29 -16.71 -3.16 -10.35
CA GLY A 29 -17.87 -2.71 -11.12
C GLY A 29 -17.65 -1.36 -11.83
N ARG A 30 -18.73 -0.60 -12.02
CA ARG A 30 -18.74 0.69 -12.76
C ARG A 30 -18.20 1.89 -11.96
N THR A 31 -18.06 1.82 -10.63
CA THR A 31 -17.82 3.05 -9.81
C THR A 31 -16.83 2.90 -8.65
N GLY A 32 -16.40 1.70 -8.27
CA GLY A 32 -15.52 1.51 -7.12
C GLY A 32 -14.06 1.34 -7.49
N ILE A 33 -13.22 2.34 -7.20
CA ILE A 33 -11.76 2.20 -7.26
C ILE A 33 -11.22 2.21 -5.84
N GLN A 34 -10.48 1.16 -5.47
CA GLN A 34 -9.76 1.13 -4.21
C GLN A 34 -8.30 1.51 -4.45
N VAL A 35 -7.81 2.46 -3.67
CA VAL A 35 -6.42 2.95 -3.75
C VAL A 35 -5.66 2.73 -2.44
N SER A 36 -4.34 2.66 -2.54
CA SER A 36 -3.45 2.45 -1.41
C SER A 36 -2.15 3.24 -1.55
N THR A 37 -1.86 4.09 -0.57
CA THR A 37 -0.55 4.74 -0.37
C THR A 37 0.40 3.84 0.42
N LYS A 38 -0.14 2.94 1.25
CA LYS A 38 0.63 1.91 2.01
C LYS A 38 1.54 1.05 1.11
N ALA A 39 1.14 0.86 -0.15
CA ALA A 39 1.87 0.05 -1.11
C ALA A 39 3.14 0.74 -1.64
N LEU A 40 3.28 2.04 -1.41
CA LEU A 40 4.42 2.85 -1.84
C LEU A 40 5.46 3.04 -0.72
N GLU A 41 5.16 2.66 0.52
CA GLU A 41 6.10 2.80 1.63
C GLU A 41 7.29 1.84 1.48
N LEU A 42 8.51 2.37 1.41
CA LEU A 42 9.74 1.58 1.52
C LEU A 42 9.91 1.07 2.95
N VAL A 43 9.68 1.95 3.92
CA VAL A 43 9.78 1.66 5.36
C VAL A 43 8.39 1.71 6.02
N PRO A 44 8.02 0.75 6.89
CA PRO A 44 6.71 0.78 7.55
C PRO A 44 6.45 2.06 8.36
N GLY A 45 5.36 2.75 8.05
CA GLY A 45 4.98 3.98 8.73
C GLY A 45 5.48 5.26 8.08
N GLN A 46 6.18 5.15 6.95
CA GLN A 46 6.77 6.30 6.27
C GLN A 46 5.73 7.35 5.85
N MET A 47 4.49 6.96 5.53
CA MET A 47 3.40 7.93 5.28
C MET A 47 3.10 8.83 6.49
N LYS A 48 3.40 8.39 7.71
CA LYS A 48 3.18 9.18 8.93
C LYS A 48 4.33 10.14 9.23
N THR A 49 5.53 9.83 8.78
CA THR A 49 6.75 10.59 9.12
C THR A 49 7.25 11.44 7.96
N ASP A 50 7.20 10.92 6.73
CA ASP A 50 7.67 11.59 5.52
C ASP A 50 6.89 11.09 4.29
N LYS A 51 5.69 11.66 4.10
CA LYS A 51 4.83 11.35 2.94
C LYS A 51 5.44 11.80 1.61
N GLN A 52 6.27 12.84 1.59
CA GLN A 52 6.89 13.32 0.36
C GLN A 52 7.93 12.31 -0.15
N ALA A 53 8.75 11.74 0.74
CA ALA A 53 9.67 10.67 0.35
C ALA A 53 8.94 9.44 -0.20
N VAL A 54 7.75 9.09 0.32
CA VAL A 54 6.93 8.01 -0.24
C VAL A 54 6.52 8.32 -1.69
N PHE A 55 6.11 9.55 -1.97
CA PHE A 55 5.68 9.94 -3.31
C PHE A 55 6.85 10.13 -4.28
N ALA A 56 8.00 10.58 -3.80
CA ALA A 56 9.23 10.69 -4.59
C ALA A 56 9.71 9.29 -5.03
N ASN A 57 9.67 8.31 -4.13
CA ASN A 57 10.16 6.95 -4.36
C ASN A 57 9.04 5.96 -4.72
N ALA A 58 7.90 6.46 -5.23
CA ALA A 58 6.71 5.64 -5.47
C ALA A 58 6.97 4.41 -6.36
N THR A 59 7.79 4.56 -7.40
CA THR A 59 8.14 3.46 -8.31
C THR A 59 8.91 2.35 -7.59
N GLU A 60 9.89 2.71 -6.76
CA GLU A 60 10.68 1.77 -5.98
C GLU A 60 9.83 1.08 -4.91
N GLY A 61 9.03 1.85 -4.17
CA GLY A 61 8.11 1.33 -3.18
C GLY A 61 7.10 0.34 -3.77
N LEU A 62 6.55 0.65 -4.94
CA LEU A 62 5.67 -0.26 -5.67
C LEU A 62 6.39 -1.53 -6.11
N ALA A 63 7.61 -1.43 -6.65
CA ALA A 63 8.39 -2.60 -7.06
C ALA A 63 8.63 -3.54 -5.86
N GLN A 64 9.05 -3.01 -4.72
CA GLN A 64 9.23 -3.77 -3.49
C GLN A 64 7.92 -4.43 -3.04
N TYR A 65 6.81 -3.68 -3.05
CA TYR A 65 5.50 -4.20 -2.67
C TYR A 65 5.05 -5.37 -3.55
N LEU A 66 5.26 -5.31 -4.87
CA LEU A 66 4.89 -6.36 -5.80
C LEU A 66 5.70 -7.65 -5.58
N VAL A 67 7.02 -7.51 -5.32
CA VAL A 67 7.89 -8.64 -4.96
C VAL A 67 7.38 -9.32 -3.70
N SER A 68 7.21 -8.58 -2.60
CA SER A 68 6.74 -9.14 -1.34
C SER A 68 5.34 -9.74 -1.46
N LYS A 69 4.43 -9.11 -2.23
CA LYS A 69 3.09 -9.64 -2.47
C LYS A 69 3.14 -11.00 -3.17
N LYS A 70 3.99 -11.14 -4.19
CA LYS A 70 4.18 -12.40 -4.93
C LYS A 70 4.67 -13.51 -4.00
N GLU A 71 5.67 -13.24 -3.17
CA GLU A 71 6.23 -14.18 -2.19
C GLU A 71 5.17 -14.64 -1.19
N ILE A 72 4.39 -13.71 -0.63
CA ILE A 72 3.32 -14.04 0.33
C ILE A 72 2.24 -14.90 -0.34
N MET A 73 1.86 -14.62 -1.59
CA MET A 73 0.86 -15.44 -2.29
C MET A 73 1.37 -16.86 -2.54
N GLU A 74 2.64 -17.02 -2.91
CA GLU A 74 3.24 -18.33 -3.14
C GLU A 74 3.34 -19.13 -1.83
N GLN A 75 3.77 -18.50 -0.74
CA GLN A 75 3.77 -19.13 0.58
C GLN A 75 2.37 -19.58 1.01
N ARG A 76 1.34 -18.75 0.76
CA ARG A 76 -0.06 -19.13 1.04
C ARG A 76 -0.50 -20.33 0.21
N ARG A 77 -0.16 -20.37 -1.08
CA ARG A 77 -0.46 -21.50 -1.96
C ARG A 77 0.17 -22.79 -1.44
N GLN A 78 1.46 -22.74 -1.07
CA GLN A 78 2.19 -23.89 -0.54
C GLN A 78 1.64 -24.35 0.82
N ALA A 79 1.22 -23.42 1.68
CA ALA A 79 0.60 -23.77 2.96
C ALA A 79 -0.75 -24.49 2.74
N LEU A 80 -1.57 -24.00 1.82
CA LEU A 80 -2.86 -24.62 1.48
C LEU A 80 -2.70 -26.01 0.86
N SER A 81 -1.69 -26.21 -0.01
CA SER A 81 -1.43 -27.53 -0.60
C SER A 81 -0.93 -28.56 0.40
N ARG A 82 -0.40 -28.15 1.56
CA ARG A 82 0.02 -29.06 2.65
C ARG A 82 -1.13 -29.48 3.56
N LEU A 83 -2.32 -28.88 3.42
CA LEU A 83 -3.51 -29.18 4.21
C LEU A 83 -4.49 -30.12 3.48
N GLN A 84 -4.18 -30.53 2.24
CA GLN A 84 -4.93 -31.48 1.42
C GLN A 84 -4.24 -32.84 1.43
#